data_AF-A0A8J7SXC5-F1
#
_entry.id   AF-A0A8J7SXC5-F1
#
_cell.length_a   1.000
_cell.length_b   1.000
_cell.length_c   1.000
_cell.angle_alpha   90.00
_cell.angle_beta   90.00
_cell.angle_gamma   90.00
#
_symmetry.space_group_name_H-M   'P 1'
#
loop_
_entity.id
_entity.type
_entity.pdbx_description
1 polymer ?
#
loop_
_entity_poly.entity_id
_entity_poly.type
_entity_poly.pdbx_seq_one_letter_code
_entity_poly.pdbx_strand_id
1 'polypeptide(L)'
;LQDFLQLEKDFPNFHFHLALDRPDPAADAAGVKYTAGFVHQVMYNTYLKDHDAPEDIEYYMCGPGPMSKAVVGMLDSLGVEPESIMYDNFGG
;
A
#
# COMPACT_ATOMS: atom_id res chain seq x y z
N LEU A 1 13.31 1.14 -6.82
CA LEU A 1 12.79 2.52 -6.89
C LEU A 1 12.79 3.04 -8.31
N GLN A 2 13.93 3.07 -9.01
CA GLN A 2 13.98 3.61 -10.38
C GLN A 2 13.02 2.93 -11.36
N ASP A 3 12.88 1.59 -11.29
CA ASP A 3 11.97 0.86 -12.17
C ASP A 3 10.52 1.31 -12.01
N PHE A 4 10.02 1.45 -10.78
CA PHE A 4 8.67 1.95 -10.50
C PHE A 4 8.47 3.41 -10.91
N LEU A 5 9.48 4.25 -10.68
CA LEU A 5 9.43 5.66 -11.09
C LEU A 5 9.44 5.83 -12.61
N GLN A 6 10.04 4.87 -13.33
CA GLN A 6 9.98 4.86 -14.79
C GLN A 6 8.60 4.39 -15.26
N LEU A 7 8.05 3.33 -14.67
CA LEU A 7 6.68 2.87 -14.97
C LEU A 7 5.64 3.98 -14.75
N GLU A 8 5.73 4.73 -13.65
CA GLU A 8 4.81 5.84 -13.36
C GLU A 8 4.92 6.99 -14.39
N LYS A 9 6.09 7.18 -15.02
CA LYS A 9 6.24 8.15 -16.12
C LYS A 9 5.63 7.65 -17.43
N ASP A 10 5.76 6.36 -17.69
CA ASP A 10 5.37 5.75 -18.96
C ASP A 10 3.86 5.41 -18.99
N PHE A 11 3.26 5.15 -17.83
CA PHE A 11 1.88 4.70 -17.71
C PHE A 11 1.09 5.60 -16.73
N PRO A 12 0.20 6.48 -17.24
CA PRO A 12 -0.53 7.43 -16.40
C PRO A 12 -1.54 6.77 -15.45
N ASN A 13 -1.85 5.49 -15.66
CA ASN A 13 -2.71 4.66 -14.82
C ASN A 13 -1.93 3.86 -13.76
N PHE A 14 -0.61 4.06 -13.64
CA PHE A 14 0.22 3.43 -12.63
C PHE A 14 0.77 4.49 -11.67
N HIS A 15 0.64 4.24 -10.37
CA HIS A 15 1.17 5.11 -9.33
C HIS A 15 1.99 4.32 -8.32
N PHE A 16 3.11 4.87 -7.89
CA PHE A 16 3.99 4.24 -6.89
C PHE A 16 4.08 5.07 -5.62
N HIS A 17 3.78 4.44 -4.49
CA HIS A 17 3.80 5.08 -3.17
C HIS A 17 4.76 4.35 -2.23
N LEU A 18 5.79 5.05 -1.77
CA LEU A 18 6.70 4.53 -0.76
C LEU A 18 6.20 4.90 0.64
N ALA A 19 5.96 3.89 1.49
CA ALA A 19 5.68 4.06 2.91
C ALA A 19 6.85 3.54 3.74
N LEU A 20 7.33 4.34 4.69
CA LEU A 20 8.31 3.93 5.69
C LEU A 20 7.63 3.91 7.05
N ASP A 21 7.86 2.90 7.87
CA ASP A 21 7.20 2.78 9.18
C ASP A 21 7.45 3.97 10.12
N ARG A 22 8.54 4.70 9.90
CA ARG A 22 8.95 5.92 10.61
C ARG A 22 9.67 6.89 9.66
N PRO A 23 9.84 8.17 10.07
CA PRO A 23 10.71 9.09 9.36
C PRO A 23 12.14 8.55 9.23
N ASP A 24 12.77 8.77 8.08
CA ASP A 24 14.14 8.34 7.79
C ASP A 24 15.00 9.54 7.35
N PRO A 25 15.90 10.04 8.24
CA PRO A 25 16.79 11.15 7.92
C PRO A 25 17.70 10.92 6.70
N ALA A 26 18.05 9.67 6.39
CA ALA A 26 18.86 9.36 5.22
C ALA A 26 18.03 9.49 3.93
N ALA A 27 16.77 9.04 3.96
CA ALA A 27 15.83 9.25 2.88
C ALA A 27 15.53 10.75 2.68
N ASP A 28 15.34 11.49 3.77
CA ASP A 28 15.12 12.94 3.75
C ASP A 28 16.31 13.68 3.12
N ALA A 29 17.54 13.36 3.57
CA ALA A 29 18.77 13.95 3.02
C ALA A 29 18.98 13.60 1.54
N ALA A 30 18.53 12.43 1.11
CA ALA A 30 18.55 12.01 -0.29
C ALA A 30 17.38 12.56 -1.12
N GLY A 31 16.44 13.29 -0.51
CA GLY A 31 15.25 13.83 -1.18
C GLY A 31 14.28 12.75 -1.67
N VAL A 32 14.31 11.55 -1.06
CA VAL A 32 13.40 10.45 -1.42
C VAL A 32 12.02 10.77 -0.86
N LYS A 33 11.01 10.83 -1.74
CA LYS A 33 9.62 11.06 -1.32
C LYS A 33 9.05 9.76 -0.74
N TYR A 34 8.59 9.82 0.50
CA TYR A 34 7.86 8.74 1.17
C TYR A 34 6.79 9.31 2.11
N THR A 35 5.89 8.45 2.60
CA THR A 35 4.96 8.77 3.69
C THR A 35 5.31 7.93 4.92
N ALA A 36 5.46 8.56 6.08
CA ALA A 36 5.75 7.85 7.32
C ALA A 36 4.48 7.21 7.89
N GLY A 37 4.57 5.93 8.30
CA GLY A 37 3.50 5.15 8.92
C GLY A 37 3.43 3.72 8.39
N PHE A 38 2.65 2.87 9.06
CA PHE A 38 2.39 1.52 8.57
C PHE A 38 1.61 1.56 7.25
N VAL A 39 1.98 0.69 6.31
CA VAL A 39 1.46 0.71 4.93
C VAL A 39 -0.08 0.70 4.86
N HIS A 40 -0.77 -0.07 5.71
CA HIS A 40 -2.24 -0.13 5.72
C HIS A 40 -2.88 1.22 6.10
N GLN A 41 -2.29 1.95 7.06
CA GLN A 41 -2.76 3.28 7.47
C GLN A 41 -2.39 4.36 6.47
N VAL A 42 -1.20 4.26 5.85
CA VAL A 42 -0.82 5.18 4.76
C VAL A 42 -1.82 5.02 3.62
N MET A 43 -2.02 3.79 3.12
CA MET A 43 -2.96 3.49 2.04
C MET A 43 -4.39 3.93 2.36
N TYR A 44 -4.87 3.68 3.59
CA TYR A 44 -6.16 4.17 4.04
C TYR A 44 -6.25 5.70 4.00
N ASN A 45 -5.28 6.39 4.61
CA ASN A 45 -5.34 7.83 4.79
C ASN A 45 -5.13 8.65 3.51
N THR A 46 -4.39 8.11 2.55
CA THR A 46 -4.01 8.82 1.32
C THR A 46 -4.83 8.42 0.10
N TYR A 47 -5.59 7.32 0.18
CA TYR A 47 -6.33 6.79 -0.96
C TYR A 47 -7.69 6.22 -0.57
N LEU A 48 -7.74 5.15 0.24
CA LEU A 48 -8.98 4.36 0.36
C LEU A 48 -10.10 5.06 1.13
N LYS A 49 -9.80 5.91 2.11
CA LYS A 49 -10.85 6.58 2.90
C LYS A 49 -11.73 7.52 2.08
N ASP A 50 -11.19 8.03 0.97
CA ASP A 50 -11.83 9.01 0.09
C ASP A 50 -12.22 8.36 -1.26
N HIS A 51 -12.06 7.03 -1.40
CA HIS A 51 -12.41 6.28 -2.60
C HIS A 51 -13.90 5.96 -2.60
N ASP A 52 -14.59 6.15 -3.72
CA ASP A 52 -16.05 6.00 -3.80
C ASP A 52 -16.53 4.55 -3.60
N ALA A 53 -15.74 3.58 -4.08
CA ALA A 53 -16.06 2.14 -4.00
C ALA A 53 -14.79 1.30 -3.77
N PRO A 54 -14.17 1.30 -2.57
CA PRO A 54 -12.99 0.48 -2.28
C PRO A 54 -13.26 -1.03 -2.43
N GLU A 55 -14.50 -1.49 -2.26
CA GLU A 55 -14.95 -2.88 -2.44
C GLU A 55 -14.81 -3.40 -3.88
N ASP A 56 -14.81 -2.50 -4.86
CA ASP A 56 -14.66 -2.84 -6.29
C ASP A 56 -13.19 -3.01 -6.71
N ILE A 57 -12.22 -2.79 -5.80
CA ILE A 57 -10.79 -2.93 -6.08
C ILE A 57 -10.32 -4.37 -5.82
N GLU A 58 -9.51 -4.91 -6.73
CA GLU A 58 -8.77 -6.16 -6.52
C GLU A 58 -7.46 -5.88 -5.78
N TYR A 59 -7.27 -6.50 -4.61
CA TYR A 59 -6.13 -6.28 -3.74
C TYR A 59 -5.14 -7.44 -3.81
N TYR A 60 -4.00 -7.18 -4.45
CA TYR A 60 -2.88 -8.12 -4.50
C TYR A 60 -1.83 -7.72 -3.47
N MET A 61 -1.58 -8.57 -2.47
CA MET A 61 -0.64 -8.25 -1.40
C MET A 61 0.32 -9.38 -1.07
N CYS A 62 1.50 -9.00 -0.62
CA CYS A 62 2.54 -9.93 -0.19
C CYS A 62 3.39 -9.26 0.88
N GLY A 63 3.63 -9.94 2.00
CA GLY A 63 4.40 -9.38 3.09
C GLY A 63 4.33 -10.19 4.38
N PRO A 64 4.98 -9.71 5.45
CA PRO A 64 5.03 -10.41 6.73
C PRO A 64 3.63 -10.56 7.35
N GLY A 65 3.40 -11.65 8.09
CA GLY A 65 2.11 -11.96 8.71
C GLY A 65 1.45 -10.79 9.46
N PRO A 66 2.16 -10.03 10.31
CA PRO A 66 1.60 -8.86 10.98
C PRO A 66 1.14 -7.75 10.02
N MET A 67 1.86 -7.52 8.93
CA MET A 67 1.49 -6.54 7.90
C MET A 67 0.23 -6.99 7.17
N SER A 68 0.22 -8.22 6.68
CA SER A 68 -0.90 -8.81 5.94
C SER A 68 -2.17 -8.81 6.78
N LYS A 69 -2.08 -9.19 8.07
CA LYS A 69 -3.22 -9.16 9.00
C LYS A 69 -3.77 -7.74 9.21
N ALA A 70 -2.90 -6.73 9.30
CA ALA A 70 -3.31 -5.35 9.48
C ALA A 70 -3.99 -4.78 8.21
N VAL A 71 -3.48 -5.13 7.02
CA VAL A 71 -4.11 -4.76 5.74
C VAL A 71 -5.48 -5.41 5.61
N VAL A 72 -5.59 -6.72 5.84
CA VAL A 72 -6.87 -7.45 5.76
C VAL A 72 -7.90 -6.88 6.73
N GLY A 73 -7.53 -6.64 7.99
CA GLY A 73 -8.47 -6.07 8.96
C GLY A 73 -8.95 -4.66 8.58
N MET A 74 -8.10 -3.87 7.91
CA MET A 74 -8.49 -2.56 7.40
C MET A 74 -9.43 -2.69 6.18
N LEU A 75 -9.13 -3.58 5.23
CA LEU A 75 -9.98 -3.83 4.06
C LEU A 75 -11.35 -4.40 4.44
N ASP A 76 -11.38 -5.33 5.40
CA ASP A 76 -12.61 -5.87 6.00
C ASP A 76 -13.48 -4.75 6.61
N SER A 77 -12.85 -3.79 7.32
CA SER A 77 -13.56 -2.63 7.88
C SER A 77 -14.13 -1.66 6.83
N LEU A 78 -13.64 -1.74 5.59
CA LEU A 78 -14.13 -0.99 4.44
C LEU A 78 -15.20 -1.75 3.64
N GLY A 79 -15.53 -2.99 4.03
CA GLY A 79 -16.50 -3.81 3.32
C GLY A 79 -15.94 -4.56 2.11
N VAL A 80 -14.61 -4.68 2.00
CA VAL A 80 -13.98 -5.46 0.93
C VAL A 80 -14.13 -6.96 1.24
N GLU A 81 -14.73 -7.68 0.30
CA GLU A 81 -14.95 -9.12 0.44
C GLU A 81 -13.62 -9.91 0.33
N PRO A 82 -13.45 -11.03 1.07
CA PRO A 82 -12.22 -11.83 1.06
C PRO A 82 -11.81 -12.32 -0.33
N GLU A 83 -12.75 -12.55 -1.24
CA GLU A 83 -12.50 -12.99 -2.61
C GLU A 83 -11.75 -11.93 -3.44
N SER A 84 -11.87 -10.65 -3.08
CA SER A 84 -11.13 -9.54 -3.71
C SER A 84 -9.73 -9.35 -3.13
N ILE A 85 -9.32 -10.13 -2.12
CA ILE A 85 -8.02 -10.02 -1.45
C ILE A 85 -7.16 -11.25 -1.76
N MET A 86 -6.27 -11.12 -2.74
CA MET A 86 -5.30 -12.15 -3.11
C MET A 86 -3.99 -11.90 -2.36
N TYR A 87 -3.60 -12.84 -1.49
CA TYR A 87 -2.32 -12.76 -0.81
C TYR A 87 -1.46 -13.99 -0.99
N ASP A 88 -0.15 -13.76 -1.19
CA ASP A 88 0.85 -14.81 -1.24
C ASP A 88 1.39 -15.08 0.18
N ASN A 89 1.08 -16.26 0.72
CA ASN A 89 1.48 -16.65 2.07
C ASN A 89 2.79 -17.44 2.02
N PHE A 90 3.90 -16.80 2.39
CA PHE A 90 5.19 -17.48 2.53
C PHE A 90 5.29 -18.45 3.72
N GLY A 91 4.19 -18.74 4.43
CA GLY A 91 4.12 -19.86 5.39
C GLY A 91 4.68 -19.56 6.78
N GLY A 92 4.48 -18.33 7.27
CA GLY A 92 4.86 -17.92 8.63
C GLY A 92 4.02 -18.54 9.73
#